data_AF-A0A942SF83-F1
#
_entry.id   AF-A0A942SF83-F1
#
_cell.length_a   1.000
_cell.length_b   1.000
_cell.length_c   1.000
_cell.angle_alpha   90.00
_cell.angle_beta   90.00
_cell.angle_gamma   90.00
#
_symmetry.space_group_name_H-M   'P 1'
#
loop_
_entity.id
_entity.type
_entity.pdbx_description
1 polymer ?
#
loop_
_entity_poly.entity_id
_entity_poly.type
_entity_poly.pdbx_seq_one_letter_code
_entity_poly.pdbx_strand_id
1 'polypeptide(L)'
;MEKEIIETVLIEILDEQKQTNLLIENNNKLLQNFDEKLKKQQDIHKDAILTRLNSITQQLSSHSKPVKREFRILLFPEQGTVNYYKVVFGRIFFWLVMLCIAKYAYLLGDKWVSKNLEINKYQRAWETYYLKQNKKGQKAMEEILNEPLNDQ
;
A
#
# COMPACT_ATOMS: atom_id res chain seq x y z
N MET A 1 18.34 -95.22 -41.56
CA MET A 1 18.42 -93.79 -41.89
C MET A 1 17.16 -93.04 -41.49
N GLU A 2 15.96 -93.36 -42.00
CA GLU A 2 14.75 -92.58 -41.67
C GLU A 2 14.35 -92.60 -40.18
N LYS A 3 14.52 -93.72 -39.49
CA LYS A 3 14.14 -93.88 -38.07
C LYS A 3 15.00 -93.03 -37.12
N GLU A 4 16.32 -92.97 -37.35
CA GLU A 4 17.24 -92.14 -36.57
C GLU A 4 16.99 -90.64 -36.79
N ILE A 5 16.62 -90.23 -38.01
CA ILE A 5 16.30 -88.83 -38.31
C ILE A 5 15.05 -88.40 -37.53
N ILE A 6 14.02 -89.25 -37.51
CA ILE A 6 12.78 -88.99 -36.76
C ILE A 6 13.05 -88.90 -35.26
N GLU A 7 13.88 -89.80 -34.72
CA GLU A 7 14.24 -89.82 -33.30
C GLU A 7 15.05 -88.58 -32.90
N THR A 8 15.98 -88.16 -33.74
CA THR A 8 16.77 -86.92 -33.54
C THR A 8 15.88 -85.68 -33.53
N VAL A 9 14.95 -85.56 -34.50
CA VAL A 9 14.00 -84.44 -34.58
C VAL A 9 13.05 -84.42 -33.38
N LEU A 10 12.60 -85.58 -32.90
CA LEU A 10 11.79 -85.69 -31.69
C LEU A 10 12.52 -85.22 -30.43
N ILE A 11 13.81 -85.55 -30.30
CA ILE A 11 14.65 -85.10 -29.19
C ILE A 11 14.84 -83.58 -29.25
N GLU A 12 15.10 -83.02 -30.43
CA GLU A 12 15.28 -81.58 -30.64
C GLU A 12 13.99 -80.80 -30.31
N ILE A 13 12.84 -81.28 -30.78
CA ILE A 13 11.52 -80.70 -30.43
C ILE A 13 11.26 -80.77 -28.92
N LEU A 14 11.64 -81.87 -28.27
CA LEU A 14 11.45 -82.04 -26.83
C LEU A 14 12.32 -81.07 -26.03
N ASP A 15 13.56 -80.84 -26.46
CA ASP A 15 14.46 -79.87 -25.83
C ASP A 15 14.00 -78.43 -26.08
N GLU A 16 13.53 -78.09 -27.28
CA GLU A 16 12.90 -76.80 -27.56
C GLU A 16 11.66 -76.57 -26.69
N GLN A 17 10.82 -77.59 -26.47
CA GLN A 17 9.67 -77.50 -25.57
C GLN A 17 10.08 -77.28 -24.11
N LYS A 18 11.15 -77.94 -23.64
CA LYS A 18 11.67 -77.68 -22.28
C LYS A 18 12.19 -76.25 -22.15
N GLN A 19 12.95 -75.77 -23.14
CA GLN A 19 13.48 -74.42 -23.12
C GLN A 19 12.36 -73.37 -23.14
N THR A 20 11.34 -73.55 -23.98
CA THR A 20 10.18 -72.64 -24.02
C THR A 20 9.39 -72.65 -22.72
N ASN A 21 9.17 -73.81 -22.09
CA ASN A 21 8.49 -73.89 -20.80
C ASN A 21 9.27 -73.17 -19.68
N LEU A 22 10.59 -73.31 -19.65
CA LEU A 22 11.44 -72.57 -18.71
C LEU A 22 11.37 -71.05 -18.94
N LEU A 23 11.32 -70.63 -20.20
CA LEU A 23 11.21 -69.22 -20.58
C LEU A 23 9.85 -68.63 -20.16
N ILE A 24 8.76 -69.39 -20.32
CA ILE A 24 7.42 -69.03 -19.84
C ILE A 24 7.40 -68.90 -18.31
N GLU A 25 8.02 -69.84 -17.59
CA GLU A 25 8.09 -69.79 -16.13
C GLU A 25 8.86 -68.56 -15.64
N ASN A 26 9.99 -68.24 -16.27
CA ASN A 26 10.79 -67.06 -15.95
C ASN A 26 10.05 -65.75 -16.27
N ASN A 27 9.32 -65.69 -17.38
CA ASN A 27 8.49 -64.53 -17.73
C ASN A 27 7.35 -64.33 -16.72
N ASN A 28 6.70 -65.42 -16.27
CA ASN A 28 5.67 -65.35 -15.24
C ASN A 28 6.22 -64.83 -13.91
N LYS A 29 7.43 -65.27 -13.50
CA LYS A 29 8.11 -64.74 -12.30
C LYS A 29 8.45 -63.26 -12.45
N LEU A 30 8.88 -62.82 -13.63
CA LEU A 30 9.14 -61.41 -13.92
C LEU A 30 7.85 -60.57 -13.80
N LEU A 31 6.75 -61.03 -14.40
CA LEU A 31 5.46 -60.34 -14.33
C LEU A 31 4.96 -60.19 -12.89
N GLN A 32 5.07 -61.26 -12.07
CA GLN A 32 4.72 -61.19 -10.65
C GLN A 32 5.56 -60.16 -9.89
N ASN A 33 6.88 -60.13 -10.13
CA ASN A 33 7.77 -59.15 -9.52
C ASN A 33 7.45 -57.71 -9.95
N PHE A 34 7.02 -57.51 -11.20
CA PHE A 34 6.60 -56.19 -11.70
C PHE A 34 5.29 -55.73 -11.04
N ASP A 35 4.30 -56.61 -10.91
CA ASP A 35 3.04 -56.30 -10.23
C ASP A 35 3.25 -55.94 -8.76
N GLU A 36 4.14 -56.64 -8.06
CA GLU A 36 4.49 -56.31 -6.68
C GLU A 36 5.18 -54.94 -6.56
N LYS A 37 6.08 -54.61 -7.49
CA LYS A 37 6.75 -53.30 -7.52
C LYS A 37 5.77 -52.17 -7.81
N LEU A 38 4.82 -52.38 -8.72
CA LEU A 38 3.78 -51.42 -9.05
C LEU A 38 2.86 -51.14 -7.85
N LYS A 39 2.42 -52.19 -7.14
CA LYS A 39 1.61 -52.03 -5.92
C LYS A 39 2.34 -51.23 -4.85
N LYS A 40 3.61 -51.58 -4.57
CA LYS A 40 4.44 -50.85 -3.61
C LYS A 40 4.61 -49.37 -4.00
N GLN A 41 4.84 -49.07 -5.28
CA GLN A 41 4.97 -47.70 -5.75
C GLN A 41 3.66 -46.91 -5.64
N GLN A 42 2.53 -47.54 -5.92
CA GLN A 42 1.21 -46.92 -5.81
C GLN A 42 0.85 -46.60 -4.36
N ASP A 43 1.18 -47.49 -3.42
CA ASP A 43 0.93 -47.29 -1.99
C ASP A 43 1.80 -46.15 -1.42
N ILE A 44 3.10 -46.11 -1.78
CA ILE A 44 4.00 -45.00 -1.40
C ILE A 44 3.46 -43.65 -1.91
N HIS A 45 2.92 -43.62 -3.13
CA HIS A 45 2.40 -42.38 -3.71
C HIS A 45 1.10 -41.92 -3.04
N LYS A 46 0.21 -42.85 -2.68
CA LYS A 46 -1.02 -42.55 -1.93
C LYS A 46 -0.68 -41.99 -0.54
N ASP A 47 0.24 -42.61 0.17
CA ASP A 47 0.66 -42.17 1.50
C ASP A 47 1.34 -40.80 1.47
N ALA A 48 2.16 -40.54 0.44
CA ALA A 48 2.78 -39.23 0.23
C ALA A 48 1.76 -38.12 -0.07
N ILE A 49 0.69 -38.42 -0.82
CA ILE A 49 -0.39 -37.47 -1.11
C ILE A 49 -1.21 -37.19 0.16
N LEU A 50 -1.57 -38.23 0.91
CA LEU A 50 -2.34 -38.10 2.15
C LEU A 50 -1.58 -37.30 3.21
N THR A 51 -0.29 -37.55 3.38
CA THR A 51 0.56 -36.79 4.31
C THR A 51 0.69 -35.32 3.91
N ARG A 52 0.80 -35.01 2.61
CA ARG A 52 0.79 -33.61 2.12
C ARG A 52 -0.56 -32.92 2.29
N LEU A 53 -1.66 -33.61 2.07
CA LEU A 53 -3.00 -33.04 2.30
C LEU A 53 -3.24 -32.76 3.79
N ASN A 54 -2.80 -33.66 4.66
CA ASN A 54 -2.89 -33.47 6.11
C ASN A 54 -2.00 -32.31 6.59
N SER A 55 -0.81 -32.13 6.03
CA SER A 55 0.03 -30.98 6.39
C SER A 55 -0.54 -29.65 5.90
N ILE A 56 -1.14 -29.60 4.71
CA ILE A 56 -1.82 -28.40 4.20
C ILE A 56 -3.03 -28.05 5.07
N THR A 57 -3.86 -29.04 5.42
CA THR A 57 -5.03 -28.80 6.28
C THR A 57 -4.62 -28.33 7.69
N GLN A 58 -3.52 -28.86 8.24
CA GLN A 58 -2.95 -28.39 9.51
C GLN A 58 -2.36 -26.97 9.42
N GLN A 59 -1.74 -26.62 8.28
CA GLN A 59 -1.27 -25.25 8.04
C GLN A 59 -2.43 -24.27 7.86
N LEU A 60 -3.50 -24.68 7.17
CA LEU A 60 -4.70 -23.87 7.00
C LEU A 60 -5.43 -23.63 8.34
N SER A 61 -5.56 -24.67 9.17
CA SER A 61 -6.20 -24.55 10.47
C SER A 61 -5.39 -23.71 11.45
N SER A 62 -4.06 -23.76 11.40
CA SER A 62 -3.18 -22.89 12.20
C SER A 62 -3.13 -21.44 11.72
N HIS A 63 -3.33 -21.20 10.41
CA HIS A 63 -3.34 -19.85 9.82
C HIS A 63 -4.73 -19.20 9.79
N SER A 64 -5.81 -19.95 10.04
CA SER A 64 -7.17 -19.41 10.15
C SER A 64 -7.37 -18.68 11.47
N LYS A 65 -6.65 -17.57 11.65
CA LYS A 65 -7.06 -16.54 12.61
C LYS A 65 -8.22 -15.80 11.94
N PRO A 66 -9.40 -15.73 12.58
CA PRO A 66 -10.50 -14.94 12.04
C PRO A 66 -9.99 -13.51 11.85
N VAL A 67 -9.97 -13.03 10.61
CA VAL A 67 -9.60 -11.66 10.28
C VAL A 67 -10.67 -10.75 10.87
N LYS A 68 -10.49 -10.36 12.13
CA LYS A 68 -11.26 -9.30 12.77
C LYS A 68 -10.94 -8.01 12.02
N ARG A 69 -11.79 -7.64 11.07
CA ARG A 69 -11.77 -6.32 10.44
C ARG A 69 -12.28 -5.32 11.46
N GLU A 70 -11.39 -4.86 12.34
CA GLU A 70 -11.65 -3.73 13.20
C GLU A 70 -11.51 -2.46 12.35
N PHE A 71 -12.63 -1.80 12.05
CA PHE A 71 -12.64 -0.44 11.52
C PHE A 71 -12.18 0.52 12.62
N ARG A 72 -10.86 0.58 12.85
CA ARG A 72 -10.26 1.64 13.64
C ARG A 72 -10.16 2.86 12.72
N ILE A 73 -10.93 3.90 13.01
CA ILE A 73 -10.64 5.24 12.50
C ILE A 73 -9.35 5.68 13.19
N LEU A 74 -8.22 5.19 12.70
CA LEU A 74 -6.93 5.73 13.05
C LEU A 74 -6.78 7.02 12.27
N LEU A 75 -6.50 8.13 12.94
CA LEU A 75 -6.04 9.37 12.29
C LEU A 75 -4.76 9.17 11.46
N PHE A 76 -4.13 7.99 11.55
CA PHE A 76 -2.88 7.63 10.91
C PHE A 76 -2.99 6.26 10.21
N PRO A 77 -2.61 6.15 8.93
CA PRO A 77 -2.66 4.87 8.23
C PRO A 77 -1.59 3.90 8.77
N GLU A 78 -1.95 2.62 8.99
CA GLU A 78 -1.00 1.57 9.43
C GLU A 78 0.08 1.24 8.37
N GLN A 79 -0.19 1.51 7.10
CA GLN A 79 0.75 1.32 6.00
C GLN A 79 0.93 2.63 5.22
N GLY A 80 2.17 3.05 4.97
CA GLY A 80 2.48 4.24 4.16
C GLY A 80 2.40 5.58 4.92
N THR A 81 2.65 5.58 6.23
CA THR A 81 2.68 6.77 7.10
C THR A 81 3.50 7.94 6.53
N VAL A 82 4.66 7.66 5.96
CA VAL A 82 5.57 8.70 5.44
C VAL A 82 4.93 9.52 4.32
N ASN A 83 4.23 8.87 3.38
CA ASN A 83 3.58 9.55 2.27
C ASN A 83 2.37 10.35 2.72
N TYR A 84 1.60 9.82 3.68
CA TYR A 84 0.44 10.52 4.23
C TYR A 84 0.84 11.80 4.98
N TYR A 85 1.83 11.71 5.89
CA TYR A 85 2.34 12.88 6.60
C TYR A 85 2.90 13.93 5.64
N LYS A 86 3.62 13.51 4.59
CA LYS A 86 4.15 14.43 3.57
C LYS A 86 3.06 15.22 2.85
N VAL A 87 1.90 14.60 2.58
CA VAL A 87 0.78 15.28 1.90
C VAL A 87 0.02 16.19 2.86
N VAL A 88 -0.28 15.72 4.07
CA VAL A 88 -1.07 16.47 5.06
C VAL A 88 -0.28 17.67 5.60
N PHE A 89 0.95 17.45 6.08
CA PHE A 89 1.79 18.54 6.57
C PHE A 89 2.39 19.38 5.43
N GLY A 90 2.54 18.83 4.23
CA GLY A 90 3.06 19.58 3.09
C GLY A 90 2.02 20.51 2.48
N ARG A 91 0.91 19.98 1.98
CA ARG A 91 -0.06 20.76 1.20
C ARG A 91 -1.16 21.35 2.09
N ILE A 92 -1.79 20.54 2.93
CA ILE A 92 -2.97 20.97 3.70
C ILE A 92 -2.57 21.99 4.75
N PHE A 93 -1.51 21.70 5.53
CA PHE A 93 -1.03 22.64 6.54
C PHE A 93 -0.49 23.93 5.92
N PHE A 94 0.20 23.86 4.78
CA PHE A 94 0.65 25.07 4.07
C PHE A 94 -0.51 25.97 3.65
N TRP A 95 -1.57 25.41 3.07
CA TRP A 95 -2.77 26.18 2.73
C TRP A 95 -3.47 26.76 3.96
N LEU A 96 -3.50 26.03 5.07
CA LEU A 96 -4.05 26.52 6.34
C LEU A 96 -3.27 27.75 6.83
N VAL A 97 -1.94 27.65 6.87
CA VAL A 97 -1.07 28.76 7.29
C VAL A 97 -1.24 29.94 6.35
N MET A 98 -1.31 29.70 5.04
CA MET A 98 -1.49 30.77 4.06
C MET A 98 -2.85 31.47 4.20
N LEU A 99 -3.92 30.73 4.48
CA LEU A 99 -5.23 31.31 4.80
C LEU A 99 -5.20 32.13 6.09
N CYS A 100 -4.50 31.66 7.12
CA CYS A 100 -4.31 32.43 8.34
C CYS A 100 -3.59 33.75 8.05
N ILE A 101 -2.47 33.71 7.32
CA ILE A 101 -1.72 34.92 6.93
C ILE A 101 -2.61 35.87 6.14
N ALA A 102 -3.35 35.38 5.14
CA ALA A 102 -4.27 36.19 4.35
C ALA A 102 -5.34 36.84 5.22
N LYS A 103 -5.93 36.12 6.17
CA LYS A 103 -6.92 36.66 7.12
C LYS A 103 -6.32 37.76 8.00
N TYR A 104 -5.13 37.55 8.55
CA TYR A 104 -4.47 38.56 9.37
C TYR A 104 -4.06 39.78 8.53
N ALA A 105 -3.54 39.57 7.32
CA ALA A 105 -3.21 40.65 6.39
C ALA A 105 -4.45 41.46 6.00
N TYR A 106 -5.59 40.80 5.79
CA TYR A 106 -6.87 41.47 5.54
C TYR A 106 -7.30 42.33 6.74
N LEU A 107 -7.28 41.77 7.96
CA LEU A 107 -7.64 42.52 9.16
C LEU A 107 -6.69 43.70 9.44
N LEU A 108 -5.40 43.53 9.17
CA LEU A 108 -4.41 44.58 9.33
C LEU A 108 -4.57 45.66 8.25
N GLY A 109 -4.81 45.23 7.01
CA GLY A 109 -5.08 46.10 5.87
C GLY A 109 -6.33 46.93 6.07
N ASP A 110 -7.43 46.34 6.52
CA ASP A 110 -8.68 47.03 6.81
C ASP A 110 -8.50 48.13 7.88
N LYS A 111 -7.84 47.80 8.99
CA LYS A 111 -7.52 48.78 10.04
C LYS A 111 -6.60 49.89 9.55
N TRP A 112 -5.59 49.56 8.76
CA TRP A 112 -4.62 50.53 8.24
C TRP A 112 -5.26 51.48 7.22
N VAL A 113 -6.06 50.93 6.29
CA VAL A 113 -6.81 51.69 5.30
C VAL A 113 -7.85 52.59 5.96
N SER A 114 -8.60 52.08 6.94
CA SER A 114 -9.60 52.89 7.67
C SER A 114 -8.93 54.06 8.41
N LYS A 115 -7.82 53.81 9.13
CA LYS A 115 -7.09 54.86 9.84
C LYS A 115 -6.56 55.93 8.88
N ASN A 116 -6.01 55.54 7.74
CA ASN A 116 -5.52 56.48 6.74
C ASN A 116 -6.64 57.29 6.08
N LEU A 117 -7.80 56.66 5.83
CA LEU A 117 -8.98 57.37 5.32
C LEU A 117 -9.50 58.40 6.32
N GLU A 118 -9.53 58.07 7.61
CA GLU A 118 -9.91 59.01 8.67
C GLU A 118 -8.92 60.18 8.75
N ILE A 119 -7.61 59.91 8.81
CA ILE A 119 -6.57 60.96 8.82
C ILE A 119 -6.71 61.88 7.61
N ASN A 120 -6.89 61.32 6.41
CA ASN A 120 -7.08 62.10 5.19
C ASN A 120 -8.36 62.95 5.21
N LYS A 121 -9.45 62.45 5.81
CA LYS A 121 -10.69 63.22 5.99
C LYS A 121 -10.47 64.40 6.94
N TYR A 122 -9.79 64.19 8.07
CA TYR A 122 -9.47 65.25 9.02
C TYR A 122 -8.55 66.30 8.41
N GLN A 123 -7.50 65.88 7.69
CA GLN A 123 -6.60 66.80 6.98
C GLN A 123 -7.36 67.66 5.96
N ARG A 124 -8.20 67.05 5.12
CA ARG A 124 -9.01 67.81 4.14
C ARG A 124 -10.00 68.77 4.78
N ALA A 125 -10.64 68.35 5.88
CA ALA A 125 -11.56 69.21 6.62
C ALA A 125 -10.82 70.42 7.22
N TRP A 126 -9.63 70.18 7.79
CA TRP A 126 -8.75 71.21 8.32
C TRP A 126 -8.28 72.18 7.24
N GLU A 127 -7.75 71.68 6.12
CA GLU A 127 -7.33 72.50 4.97
C GLU A 127 -8.47 73.37 4.45
N THR A 128 -9.67 72.79 4.29
CA THR A 128 -10.85 73.52 3.82
C THR A 128 -11.25 74.63 4.80
N TYR A 129 -11.14 74.37 6.10
CA TYR A 129 -11.44 75.36 7.13
C TYR A 129 -10.38 76.47 7.16
N TYR A 130 -9.09 76.12 7.12
CA TYR A 130 -7.96 77.04 7.07
C TYR A 130 -8.06 78.00 5.87
N LEU A 131 -8.42 77.48 4.69
CA LEU A 131 -8.60 78.28 3.48
C LEU A 131 -9.80 79.23 3.55
N LYS A 132 -10.84 78.90 4.33
CA LYS A 132 -12.01 79.76 4.54
C LYS A 132 -11.79 80.86 5.57
N GLN A 133 -10.73 80.79 6.36
CA GLN A 133 -10.53 81.69 7.49
C GLN A 133 -9.66 82.91 7.14
N ASN A 134 -9.88 84.03 7.84
CA ASN A 134 -9.12 85.26 7.64
C ASN A 134 -7.66 85.12 8.12
N LYS A 135 -6.75 85.97 7.61
CA LYS A 135 -5.30 85.98 7.93
C LYS A 135 -4.96 85.92 9.44
N LYS A 136 -5.80 86.46 10.32
CA LYS A 136 -5.63 86.39 11.77
C LYS A 136 -5.94 84.99 12.35
N GLY A 137 -6.97 84.32 11.81
CA GLY A 137 -7.32 82.95 12.22
C GLY A 137 -6.32 81.92 11.72
N GLN A 138 -5.77 82.11 10.52
CA GLN A 138 -4.69 81.28 9.98
C GLN A 138 -3.44 81.30 10.86
N LYS A 139 -3.02 82.49 11.34
CA LYS A 139 -1.88 82.63 12.27
C LYS A 139 -2.11 81.94 13.61
N ALA A 140 -3.30 82.05 14.19
CA ALA A 140 -3.64 81.36 15.43
C ALA A 140 -3.63 79.82 15.26
N MET A 141 -4.04 79.32 14.09
CA MET A 141 -3.97 77.89 13.77
C MET A 141 -2.54 77.38 13.57
N GLU A 142 -1.66 78.18 12.96
CA GLU A 142 -0.23 77.86 12.84
C GLU A 142 0.47 77.87 14.20
N GLU A 143 0.05 78.74 15.12
CA GLU A 143 0.56 78.77 16.50
C GLU A 143 0.21 77.48 17.25
N ILE A 144 -1.05 77.02 17.17
CA ILE A 144 -1.50 75.76 17.78
C ILE A 144 -0.81 74.53 17.14
N LEU A 145 -0.54 74.55 15.83
CA LEU A 145 0.14 73.44 15.16
C LEU A 145 1.62 73.32 15.55
N ASN A 146 2.27 74.45 15.84
CA ASN A 146 3.67 74.51 16.24
C ASN A 146 3.87 74.38 17.76
N GLU A 147 2.78 74.36 18.54
CA GLU A 147 2.83 74.10 19.96
C GLU A 147 3.23 72.63 20.19
N PRO A 148 4.34 72.35 20.91
CA PRO A 148 4.72 71.00 21.20
C PRO A 148 3.62 70.37 22.06
N LEU A 149 3.13 69.19 21.65
CA LEU A 149 2.23 68.37 22.46
C LEU A 149 2.89 68.12 23.82
N ASN A 150 2.46 68.87 24.83
CA ASN A 150 2.88 68.66 26.20
C ASN A 150 2.04 67.46 26.69
N ASP A 151 2.58 66.26 26.52
CA ASP A 151 2.00 65.03 27.05
C ASP A 151 1.94 65.17 28.59
N GLN A 152 0.74 65.40 29.13
CA GLN A 152 0.41 65.17 30.54
C GLN A 152 0.04 63.70 30.78
#